data_AF-A0A662GB31-F1
#
_entry.id   AF-A0A662GB31-F1
#
_cell.length_a   1.000
_cell.length_b   1.000
_cell.length_c   1.000
_cell.angle_alpha   90.00
_cell.angle_beta   90.00
_cell.angle_gamma   90.00
#
_symmetry.space_group_name_H-M   'P 1'
#
loop_
_entity.id
_entity.type
_entity.pdbx_description
1 polymer ?
#
loop_
_entity_poly.entity_id
_entity_poly.type
_entity_poly.pdbx_seq_one_letter_code
_entity_poly.pdbx_strand_id
1 'polypeptide(L)'
;MFMVGHAHIDLSWLWTRSETILDIVPRTFWNAVRLAEKHGIKFSQSSAQLYKWVKEYYPDLFEKIEKLVARGLWDVVGGSWVEYSPLLVSG
;
A
#
# COMPACT_ATOMS: atom_id res chain seq x y z
N MET A 1 8.56 -22.67 2.11
CA MET A 1 7.40 -21.86 2.57
C MET A 1 7.75 -20.40 2.32
N PHE A 2 6.92 -19.66 1.60
CA PHE A 2 7.10 -18.23 1.35
C PHE A 2 6.12 -17.45 2.24
N MET A 3 6.58 -16.37 2.86
CA MET A 3 5.77 -15.52 3.73
C MET A 3 5.95 -14.06 3.31
N VAL A 4 4.85 -13.33 3.21
CA VAL A 4 4.83 -11.92 2.80
C VAL A 4 3.83 -11.20 3.70
N GLY A 5 4.22 -10.03 4.21
CA GLY A 5 3.30 -9.14 4.91
C GLY A 5 2.34 -8.47 3.93
N HIS A 6 1.08 -8.34 4.33
CA HIS A 6 0.06 -7.64 3.55
C HIS A 6 -0.88 -6.89 4.50
N ALA A 7 -1.34 -5.72 4.07
CA ALA A 7 -2.36 -4.97 4.78
C ALA A 7 -3.46 -4.56 3.80
N HIS A 8 -4.59 -5.24 3.89
CA HIS A 8 -5.79 -4.85 3.18
C HIS A 8 -6.32 -3.53 3.77
N ILE A 9 -6.57 -2.54 2.92
CA ILE A 9 -7.03 -1.21 3.31
C ILE A 9 -8.17 -0.80 2.38
N ASP A 10 -9.39 -0.77 2.91
CA ASP A 10 -10.52 -0.15 2.24
C ASP A 10 -10.29 1.35 2.09
N LEU A 11 -10.50 1.86 0.88
CA LEU A 11 -10.31 3.28 0.57
C LEU A 11 -11.30 4.19 1.30
N SER A 12 -12.49 3.67 1.59
CA SER A 12 -13.55 4.30 2.39
C SER A 12 -14.54 3.22 2.78
N TRP A 13 -14.64 2.92 4.08
CA TRP A 13 -15.62 1.97 4.61
C TRP A 13 -16.21 2.51 5.92
N LEU A 14 -15.64 2.11 7.06
CA LEU A 14 -16.02 2.64 8.38
C LEU A 14 -15.29 3.96 8.73
N TRP A 15 -14.39 4.39 7.85
CA TRP A 15 -13.71 5.69 7.90
C TRP A 15 -13.78 6.34 6.52
N THR A 16 -13.60 7.66 6.53
CA THR A 16 -13.61 8.49 5.33
C THR A 16 -12.33 8.32 4.50
N ARG A 17 -12.40 8.75 3.25
CA ARG A 17 -11.22 8.87 2.38
C ARG A 17 -10.11 9.70 3.04
N SER A 18 -10.46 10.80 3.70
CA SER A 18 -9.49 11.68 4.34
C SER A 18 -8.74 10.96 5.46
N GLU A 19 -9.43 10.18 6.28
CA GLU A 19 -8.81 9.37 7.33
C GLU A 19 -7.90 8.28 6.74
N THR A 20 -8.29 7.68 5.61
CA THR A 20 -7.41 6.73 4.89
C THR A 20 -6.10 7.39 4.49
N ILE A 21 -6.18 8.59 3.91
CA ILE A 21 -5.02 9.34 3.41
C ILE A 21 -4.16 9.84 4.58
N LEU A 22 -4.78 10.44 5.60
CA LEU A 22 -4.09 11.19 6.64
C LEU A 22 -3.60 10.32 7.81
N ASP A 23 -4.27 9.20 8.07
CA ASP A 23 -3.98 8.36 9.23
C ASP A 23 -3.64 6.92 8.86
N ILE A 24 -4.52 6.21 8.14
CA ILE A 24 -4.39 4.75 7.98
C ILE A 24 -3.18 4.39 7.13
N VAL A 25 -3.08 4.96 5.92
CA VAL A 25 -2.02 4.67 4.96
C VAL A 25 -0.63 5.07 5.47
N PRO A 26 -0.38 6.33 5.93
CA PRO A 26 0.95 6.72 6.35
C PRO A 26 1.44 5.89 7.53
N ARG A 27 0.59 5.62 8.55
CA ARG A 27 0.98 4.78 9.69
C ARG A 27 1.34 3.36 9.27
N THR A 28 0.56 2.78 8.36
CA THR A 28 0.79 1.40 7.89
C THR A 28 2.08 1.32 7.08
N PHE A 29 2.25 2.22 6.11
CA PHE A 29 3.35 2.14 5.15
C PHE A 29 4.68 2.52 5.80
N TRP A 30 4.73 3.52 6.68
CA TRP A 30 5.94 3.82 7.45
C TRP A 30 6.40 2.65 8.31
N ASN A 31 5.46 1.95 8.94
CA ASN A 31 5.79 0.75 9.71
C ASN A 31 6.29 -0.39 8.82
N ALA A 32 5.66 -0.63 7.67
CA ALA A 32 6.10 -1.63 6.71
C ALA A 32 7.52 -1.33 6.19
N VAL A 33 7.80 -0.07 5.83
CA VAL A 33 9.14 0.39 5.42
C VAL A 33 10.16 0.13 6.54
N ARG A 34 9.86 0.52 7.78
CA ARG A 34 10.76 0.30 8.92
C ARG A 34 11.05 -1.18 9.16
N LEU A 35 10.04 -2.04 9.04
CA LEU A 35 10.18 -3.48 9.18
C LEU A 35 11.01 -4.08 8.04
N ALA A 36 10.81 -3.63 6.81
CA ALA A 36 11.61 -4.05 5.66
C ALA A 36 13.08 -3.63 5.80
N GLU A 37 13.34 -2.38 6.20
CA GLU A 37 14.70 -1.85 6.39
C GLU A 37 15.43 -2.54 7.55
N LYS A 38 14.75 -2.77 8.68
CA LYS A 38 15.37 -3.32 9.90
C LYS A 38 15.49 -4.85 9.89
N HIS A 39 14.50 -5.54 9.32
CA HIS A 39 14.36 -6.99 9.46
C HIS A 39 14.30 -7.73 8.11
N GLY A 40 14.37 -7.03 6.98
CA GLY A 40 14.29 -7.67 5.65
C GLY A 40 12.92 -8.30 5.37
N ILE A 41 11.87 -7.88 6.09
CA ILE A 41 10.52 -8.40 5.90
C ILE A 41 9.96 -7.89 4.57
N LYS A 42 9.45 -8.82 3.75
CA LYS A 42 8.80 -8.50 2.49
C LYS A 42 7.35 -8.07 2.71
N PHE A 43 6.93 -6.98 2.07
CA PHE A 43 5.55 -6.48 2.13
C PHE A 43 4.93 -6.45 0.73
N SER A 44 3.60 -6.56 0.65
CA SER A 44 2.85 -6.50 -0.60
C SER A 44 1.63 -5.60 -0.47
N GLN A 45 1.32 -4.83 -1.51
CA GLN A 45 0.09 -4.05 -1.53
C GLN A 45 -0.58 -3.98 -2.92
N SER A 46 -1.91 -4.08 -2.89
CA SER A 46 -2.81 -4.45 -4.00
C SER A 46 -3.49 -3.27 -4.72
N SER A 47 -3.66 -2.13 -4.05
CA SER A 47 -4.45 -1.00 -4.57
C SER A 47 -3.57 0.13 -5.12
N ALA A 48 -3.62 0.38 -6.43
CA ALA A 48 -2.86 1.46 -7.07
C ALA A 48 -3.24 2.86 -6.54
N GLN A 49 -4.51 3.07 -6.17
CA GLN A 49 -5.01 4.33 -5.62
C GLN A 49 -4.28 4.75 -4.34
N LEU A 50 -3.87 3.80 -3.51
CA LEU A 50 -3.09 4.10 -2.30
C LEU A 50 -1.73 4.68 -2.65
N TYR A 51 -1.04 4.11 -3.64
CA TYR A 51 0.25 4.64 -4.11
C TYR A 51 0.10 6.03 -4.74
N LYS A 52 -0.99 6.30 -5.45
CA LYS A 52 -1.27 7.65 -5.96
C LYS A 52 -1.36 8.66 -4.81
N TRP A 53 -2.13 8.36 -3.76
CA TRP A 53 -2.23 9.26 -2.62
C TRP A 53 -0.92 9.39 -1.86
N VAL A 54 -0.16 8.31 -1.70
CA VAL A 54 1.16 8.39 -1.06
C VAL A 54 2.11 9.25 -1.89
N LYS A 55 2.12 9.12 -3.21
CA LYS A 55 2.93 9.97 -4.10
C LYS A 55 2.55 11.44 -4.00
N GLU A 56 1.26 11.74 -3.87
CA GLU A 56 0.74 13.12 -3.80
C GLU A 56 0.99 13.78 -2.44
N TYR A 57 0.69 13.07 -1.35
CA TYR A 57 0.70 13.66 0.01
C TYR A 57 1.96 13.32 0.83
N TYR A 58 2.69 12.26 0.48
CA TYR A 58 3.86 11.76 1.21
C TYR A 58 5.01 11.35 0.25
N PRO A 59 5.55 12.28 -0.55
CA PRO A 59 6.55 11.96 -1.58
C PRO A 59 7.80 11.27 -1.03
N ASP A 60 8.26 11.64 0.17
CA ASP A 60 9.41 10.99 0.83
C ASP A 60 9.15 9.51 1.14
N LEU A 61 7.92 9.18 1.54
CA LEU A 61 7.50 7.79 1.78
C LEU A 61 7.41 7.04 0.45
N PHE A 62 6.92 7.68 -0.60
CA PHE A 62 6.85 7.09 -1.93
C PHE A 62 8.25 6.71 -2.46
N GLU A 63 9.23 7.60 -2.34
CA GLU A 63 10.62 7.34 -2.76
C GLU A 63 11.23 6.15 -2.01
N LYS A 64 10.95 6.03 -0.70
CA LYS A 64 11.38 4.87 0.10
C LYS A 64 10.74 3.57 -0.38
N ILE A 65 9.46 3.60 -0.71
CA ILE A 65 8.76 2.45 -1.28
C ILE A 65 9.38 2.05 -2.62
N GLU A 66 9.65 3.00 -3.52
CA GLU A 66 10.32 2.73 -4.82
C GLU A 66 11.67 2.02 -4.63
N LYS A 67 12.47 2.48 -3.66
CA LYS A 67 13.75 1.82 -3.31
C LYS A 67 13.53 0.39 -2.81
N LEU A 68 12.49 0.14 -2.00
CA LEU A 68 12.18 -1.21 -1.52
C LEU A 68 11.63 -2.12 -2.63
N VAL A 69 10.88 -1.58 -3.58
CA VAL A 69 10.43 -2.30 -4.78
C VAL A 69 11.64 -2.75 -5.61
N ALA A 70 12.59 -1.84 -5.89
CA ALA A 70 13.82 -2.18 -6.59
C ALA A 70 14.67 -3.24 -5.87
N ARG A 71 14.59 -3.29 -4.53
CA ARG A 71 15.26 -4.29 -3.68
C ARG A 71 14.48 -5.60 -3.56
N GLY A 72 13.29 -5.71 -4.14
CA GLY A 72 12.42 -6.88 -4.02
C GLY A 72 11.88 -7.13 -2.61
N LEU A 73 11.84 -6.10 -1.76
CA LEU A 73 11.26 -6.15 -0.40
C LEU A 73 9.84 -5.57 -0.36
N TRP A 74 9.38 -4.98 -1.45
CA TRP A 74 8.03 -4.47 -1.60
C TRP A 74 7.43 -4.93 -2.94
N ASP A 75 6.34 -5.69 -2.89
CA ASP A 75 5.62 -6.12 -4.09
C ASP A 75 4.40 -5.23 -4.34
N VAL A 76 4.28 -4.74 -5.57
CA VAL A 76 3.05 -4.13 -6.08
C VAL A 76 2.24 -5.23 -6.74
N VAL A 77 1.08 -5.57 -6.17
CA VAL A 77 0.27 -6.73 -6.59
C VAL A 77 -1.13 -6.28 -7.04
N GLY A 78 -1.94 -7.21 -7.55
CA GLY A 78 -3.32 -6.96 -7.97
C GLY A 78 -3.49 -6.27 -9.33
N GLY A 79 -2.62 -5.28 -9.65
CA GLY A 79 -2.63 -4.59 -10.94
C GLY A 79 -3.89 -3.75 -11.22
N SER A 80 -4.75 -3.57 -10.22
CA SER A 80 -6.03 -2.87 -10.32
C SER A 80 -5.96 -1.52 -9.62
N TRP A 81 -6.82 -0.57 -10.01
CA TRP A 81 -6.85 0.75 -9.36
C TRP A 81 -7.29 0.65 -7.89
N VAL A 82 -8.31 -0.16 -7.66
CA VAL A 82 -8.89 -0.49 -6.35
C VAL A 82 -9.18 -2.00 -6.32
N GLU A 83 -9.40 -2.56 -5.14
CA GLU A 83 -10.01 -3.88 -4.99
C GLU A 83 -11.52 -3.79 -5.24
N TYR A 84 -11.94 -3.88 -6.49
CA TYR A 84 -13.33 -3.68 -6.90
C TYR A 84 -14.20 -4.92 -6.69
N SER A 85 -15.51 -4.72 -6.55
CA SER A 85 -16.47 -5.82 -6.59
C SER A 85 -16.60 -6.36 -8.01
N PRO A 86 -16.34 -7.66 -8.26
CA PRO A 86 -16.43 -8.23 -9.60
C PRO A 86 -17.88 -8.43 -10.08
N LEU A 87 -18.88 -8.21 -9.22
CA LEU A 87 -20.29 -8.50 -9.52
C LEU A 87 -21.07 -7.28 -10.01
N LEU A 88 -20.66 -6.07 -9.61
CA LEU A 88 -21.49 -4.87 -9.78
C LEU A 88 -20.94 -3.89 -10.82
N VAL A 89 -19.66 -4.01 -11.18
CA VAL A 89 -19.00 -3.08 -12.08
C VAL A 89 -19.16 -3.56 -13.52
N SER A 90 -19.64 -2.69 -14.42
CA SER A 90 -19.66 -2.96 -15.86
C SER A 90 -18.26 -2.76 -16.45
N GLY A 91 -17.87 -3.65 -17.37
CA GLY A 91 -16.62 -3.57 -18.13
C GLY A 91 -16.68 -2.62 -19.32
#